data_AF-A0A4Q3I0G1-F1
#
_entry.id   AF-A0A4Q3I0G1-F1
#
_cell.length_a   1.000
_cell.length_b   1.000
_cell.length_c   1.000
_cell.angle_alpha   90.00
_cell.angle_beta   90.00
_cell.angle_gamma   90.00
#
_symmetry.space_group_name_H-M   'P 1'
#
loop_
_entity.id
_entity.type
_entity.pdbx_description
1 polymer ?
#
loop_
_entity_poly.entity_id
_entity_poly.type
_entity_poly.pdbx_seq_one_letter_code
_entity_poly.pdbx_strand_id
1 'polypeptide(L)'
;MAIFNTLKRETSRLTLPGWRPFTRWLRRWLPTGLYTRSLLIVILPMLLLQTVVAAVFMERHWRMVTERLSEGTVRDIAAIIEIIRNYPQDSNYNEVSRIADSSLGLTIAIEENGQLPPPRQRPFFAILDNILAEQLS
;
A
#
# COMPACT_ATOMS: atom_id res chain seq x y z
N MET A 1 33.60 6.00 -39.25
CA MET A 1 33.73 4.79 -38.38
C MET A 1 34.71 5.00 -37.22
N ALA A 2 34.65 6.11 -36.46
CA ALA A 2 35.59 6.35 -35.34
C ALA A 2 34.91 6.76 -34.02
N ILE A 3 33.58 6.95 -34.01
CA ILE A 3 32.82 7.45 -32.86
C ILE A 3 32.32 6.30 -31.95
N PHE A 4 32.22 5.07 -32.46
CA PHE A 4 31.74 3.92 -31.69
C PHE A 4 32.76 3.33 -30.69
N ASN A 5 34.07 3.56 -30.88
CA ASN A 5 35.10 2.97 -30.01
C ASN A 5 35.40 3.79 -28.74
N THR A 6 35.00 5.06 -28.68
CA THR A 6 35.21 5.91 -27.49
C THR A 6 34.13 5.70 -26.42
N LEU A 7 32.89 5.36 -26.83
CA LEU A 7 31.79 5.09 -25.89
C LEU A 7 31.90 3.74 -25.14
N LYS A 8 32.69 2.78 -25.66
CA LYS A 8 32.84 1.46 -25.02
C LYS A 8 33.75 1.48 -23.79
N ARG A 9 34.51 2.55 -23.53
CA ARG A 9 35.48 2.60 -22.42
C ARG A 9 34.88 3.03 -21.07
N GLU A 10 33.69 3.60 -21.05
CA GLU A 10 33.13 4.23 -19.85
C GLU A 10 32.16 3.35 -19.04
N THR A 11 31.77 2.18 -19.57
CA THR A 11 30.80 1.29 -18.90
C THR A 11 31.41 0.34 -17.86
N SER A 12 32.73 0.37 -17.65
CA SER A 12 33.45 -0.57 -16.78
C SER A 12 33.65 -0.12 -15.32
N ARG A 13 33.10 1.04 -14.92
CA ARG A 13 33.29 1.60 -13.56
C ARG A 13 32.05 1.64 -12.67
N LEU A 14 30.96 0.97 -13.05
CA LEU A 14 29.80 0.79 -12.18
C LEU A 14 29.93 -0.50 -11.36
N THR A 15 30.96 -0.61 -10.52
CA THR A 15 30.99 -1.65 -9.48
C THR A 15 30.22 -1.14 -8.27
N LEU A 16 28.96 -1.54 -8.14
CA LEU A 16 28.10 -1.27 -6.97
C LEU A 16 28.83 -1.68 -5.67
N PRO A 17 29.21 -0.73 -4.78
CA PRO A 17 30.14 -1.02 -3.68
C PRO A 17 29.53 -1.81 -2.50
N GLY A 18 28.21 -2.05 -2.46
CA GLY A 18 27.53 -2.71 -1.34
C GLY A 18 27.30 -4.23 -1.45
N TRP A 19 27.55 -4.85 -2.61
CA TRP A 19 27.16 -6.25 -2.85
C TRP A 19 28.24 -7.27 -2.47
N ARG A 20 29.48 -6.83 -2.28
CA ARG A 20 30.64 -7.68 -1.93
C ARG A 20 30.51 -8.41 -0.57
N PRO A 21 30.08 -7.76 0.53
CA PRO A 21 29.94 -8.48 1.80
C PRO A 21 28.78 -9.49 1.76
N PHE A 22 27.64 -9.13 1.15
CA PHE A 22 26.48 -10.01 1.02
C PHE A 22 26.78 -11.27 0.20
N THR A 23 27.42 -11.11 -0.97
CA THR A 23 27.79 -12.24 -1.83
C THR A 23 28.83 -13.16 -1.18
N ARG A 24 29.74 -12.61 -0.37
CA ARG A 24 30.73 -13.39 0.39
C ARG A 24 30.10 -14.16 1.54
N TRP A 25 29.15 -13.56 2.26
CA TRP A 25 28.37 -14.23 3.31
C TRP A 25 27.51 -15.37 2.73
N LEU A 26 26.80 -15.09 1.63
CA LEU A 26 25.99 -16.08 0.92
C LEU A 26 26.83 -17.25 0.38
N ARG A 27 28.01 -16.97 -0.20
CA ARG A 27 28.96 -18.01 -0.62
C ARG A 27 29.49 -18.86 0.53
N ARG A 28 29.56 -18.33 1.75
CA ARG A 28 30.07 -19.04 2.94
C ARG A 28 29.00 -19.94 3.56
N TRP A 29 27.73 -19.60 3.38
CA TRP A 29 26.57 -20.44 3.70
C TRP A 29 26.22 -21.47 2.62
N LEU A 30 26.84 -21.37 1.44
CA LEU A 30 26.74 -22.34 0.36
C LEU A 30 27.89 -23.36 0.44
N PRO A 31 27.76 -24.49 1.17
CA PRO A 31 28.75 -25.55 1.16
C PRO A 31 28.89 -26.09 -0.28
N THR A 32 30.13 -26.31 -0.71
CA THR A 32 30.54 -26.54 -2.10
C THR A 32 30.17 -27.93 -2.66
N GLY A 33 29.06 -28.50 -2.23
CA GLY A 33 28.55 -29.77 -2.73
C GLY A 33 27.78 -29.59 -4.05
N LEU A 34 27.91 -30.55 -4.97
CA LEU A 34 27.10 -30.63 -6.18
C LEU A 34 25.59 -30.63 -5.86
N TYR A 35 25.21 -31.31 -4.78
CA TYR A 35 23.82 -31.40 -4.29
C TYR A 35 23.23 -30.06 -3.86
N THR A 36 24.00 -29.21 -3.17
CA THR A 36 23.49 -27.91 -2.71
C THR A 36 23.23 -26.97 -3.89
N ARG A 37 24.08 -27.03 -4.93
CA ARG A 37 23.89 -26.24 -6.15
C ARG A 37 22.66 -26.65 -6.94
N SER A 38 22.46 -27.96 -7.16
CA SER A 38 21.27 -28.45 -7.87
C SER A 38 19.98 -28.15 -7.11
N LEU A 39 19.98 -28.33 -5.79
CA LEU A 39 18.83 -28.03 -4.95
C LEU A 39 18.48 -26.53 -4.96
N LEU A 40 19.49 -25.65 -4.89
CA LEU A 40 19.27 -24.20 -4.89
C LEU A 40 18.65 -23.71 -6.21
N ILE A 41 19.06 -24.24 -7.36
CA ILE A 41 18.47 -23.85 -8.66
C ILE A 41 16.97 -24.15 -8.71
N VAL A 42 16.50 -25.18 -8.01
CA VAL A 42 15.08 -25.54 -7.95
C VAL A 42 14.33 -24.75 -6.88
N ILE A 43 14.87 -24.63 -5.67
CA ILE A 43 14.19 -23.96 -4.55
C ILE A 43 14.18 -22.44 -4.71
N LEU A 44 15.26 -21.86 -5.23
CA LEU A 44 15.39 -20.40 -5.36
C LEU A 44 14.27 -19.76 -6.21
N PRO A 45 13.95 -20.23 -7.43
CA PRO A 45 12.85 -19.64 -8.20
C PRO A 45 11.49 -19.85 -7.53
N MET A 46 11.28 -20.97 -6.85
CA MET A 46 10.05 -21.23 -6.10
C MET A 46 9.87 -20.22 -4.96
N LEU A 47 10.91 -19.94 -4.17
CA LEU A 47 10.86 -18.95 -3.10
C LEU A 47 10.69 -17.53 -3.61
N LEU A 48 11.33 -17.19 -4.74
CA LEU A 48 11.16 -15.89 -5.37
C LEU A 48 9.70 -15.68 -5.80
N LEU A 49 9.13 -16.67 -6.53
CA LEU A 49 7.73 -16.63 -6.91
C LEU A 49 6.81 -16.57 -5.68
N GLN A 50 7.09 -17.37 -4.65
CA GLN A 50 6.31 -17.39 -3.41
C GLN A 50 6.31 -16.03 -2.71
N THR A 51 7.46 -15.34 -2.67
CA THR A 51 7.58 -14.01 -2.06
C THR A 51 6.81 -12.97 -2.86
N VAL A 52 6.92 -12.98 -4.18
CA VAL A 52 6.19 -12.05 -5.06
C VAL A 52 4.67 -12.25 -4.93
N VAL A 53 4.21 -13.50 -4.97
CA VAL A 53 2.79 -13.83 -4.80
C VAL A 53 2.28 -13.38 -3.43
N ALA A 54 3.04 -13.65 -2.36
CA ALA A 54 2.69 -13.21 -1.01
C ALA A 54 2.63 -11.69 -0.90
N ALA A 55 3.60 -10.96 -1.49
CA ALA A 55 3.62 -9.51 -1.49
C ALA A 55 2.41 -8.91 -2.22
N VAL A 56 2.10 -9.39 -3.43
CA VAL A 56 0.94 -8.94 -4.21
C VAL A 56 -0.38 -9.25 -3.48
N PHE A 57 -0.48 -10.44 -2.88
CA PHE A 57 -1.66 -10.82 -2.11
C PHE A 57 -1.87 -9.90 -0.91
N MET A 58 -0.80 -9.63 -0.15
CA MET A 58 -0.86 -8.72 1.00
C MET A 58 -1.25 -7.31 0.57
N GLU A 59 -0.70 -6.79 -0.51
CA GLU A 59 -1.06 -5.48 -1.04
C GLU A 59 -2.56 -5.39 -1.40
N ARG A 60 -3.10 -6.44 -2.04
CA ARG A 60 -4.53 -6.53 -2.35
C ARG A 60 -5.39 -6.65 -1.08
N HIS A 61 -4.94 -7.43 -0.10
CA HIS A 61 -5.65 -7.61 1.16
C HIS A 61 -5.76 -6.28 1.93
N TRP A 62 -4.66 -5.53 2.02
CA TRP A 62 -4.63 -4.25 2.73
C TRP A 62 -5.56 -3.22 2.09
N ARG A 63 -5.64 -3.19 0.74
CA ARG A 63 -6.61 -2.36 0.01
C ARG A 63 -8.05 -2.68 0.40
N MET A 64 -8.43 -3.96 0.35
CA MET A 64 -9.79 -4.40 0.69
C MET A 64 -10.15 -4.14 2.15
N VAL A 65 -9.22 -4.38 3.09
CA VAL A 65 -9.46 -4.14 4.52
C VAL A 65 -9.66 -2.65 4.80
N THR A 66 -8.82 -1.78 4.23
CA THR A 66 -8.92 -0.32 4.43
C THR A 66 -10.22 0.23 3.84
N GLU A 67 -10.61 -0.23 2.65
CA GLU A 67 -11.86 0.17 2.01
C GLU A 67 -13.08 -0.23 2.83
N ARG A 68 -13.14 -1.48 3.30
CA ARG A 68 -14.25 -1.98 4.13
C ARG A 68 -14.35 -1.27 5.48
N LEU A 69 -13.22 -0.98 6.13
CA LEU A 69 -13.21 -0.21 7.38
C LEU A 69 -13.69 1.22 7.15
N SER A 70 -13.21 1.88 6.08
CA SER A 70 -13.59 3.26 5.75
C SER A 70 -15.07 3.36 5.39
N GLU A 71 -15.63 2.38 4.66
CA GLU A 71 -17.04 2.34 4.31
C GLU A 71 -17.95 2.26 5.54
N GLY A 72 -17.57 1.45 6.54
CA GLY A 72 -18.25 1.40 7.84
C GLY A 72 -18.27 2.77 8.52
N THR A 73 -17.10 3.37 8.71
CA THR A 73 -16.97 4.68 9.37
C THR A 73 -17.72 5.79 8.64
N VAL A 74 -17.75 5.79 7.30
CA VAL A 74 -18.50 6.77 6.51
C VAL A 74 -20.01 6.62 6.72
N ARG A 75 -20.52 5.38 6.77
CA ARG A 75 -21.94 5.14 7.08
C ARG A 75 -22.31 5.58 8.49
N ASP A 76 -21.43 5.34 9.46
CA ASP A 76 -21.63 5.76 10.85
C ASP A 76 -21.72 7.28 10.97
N ILE A 77 -20.81 8.01 10.30
CA ILE A 77 -20.84 9.49 10.24
C ILE A 77 -22.12 9.98 9.54
N ALA A 78 -22.50 9.37 8.42
CA ALA A 78 -23.72 9.74 7.70
C ALA A 78 -24.98 9.55 8.55
N ALA A 79 -25.04 8.46 9.34
CA ALA A 79 -26.13 8.21 10.27
C ALA A 79 -26.21 9.28 11.37
N ILE A 80 -25.07 9.68 11.96
CA ILE A 80 -25.02 10.78 12.95
C ILE A 80 -25.51 12.10 12.35
N ILE A 81 -25.05 12.45 11.13
CA ILE A 81 -25.48 13.67 10.44
C ILE A 81 -26.99 13.67 10.22
N GLU A 82 -27.56 12.54 9.81
CA GLU A 82 -29.00 12.40 9.57
C GLU A 82 -29.82 12.52 10.87
N ILE A 83 -29.32 11.96 11.97
CA ILE A 83 -29.93 12.12 13.30
C ILE A 83 -29.95 13.58 13.72
N ILE A 84 -28.81 14.29 13.58
CA ILE A 84 -28.70 15.72 13.93
C ILE A 84 -29.66 16.58 13.09
N ARG A 85 -29.81 16.27 11.79
CA ARG A 85 -30.70 17.02 10.89
C ARG A 85 -32.19 16.79 11.18
N ASN A 86 -32.59 15.54 11.41
CA ASN A 86 -34.00 15.18 11.55
C ASN A 86 -34.52 15.32 12.98
N TYR A 87 -33.64 15.21 13.97
CA TYR A 87 -33.97 15.31 15.39
C TYR A 87 -33.01 16.31 16.05
N PRO A 88 -33.27 17.62 15.93
CA PRO A 88 -32.56 18.62 16.71
C PRO A 88 -32.88 18.38 18.20
N GLN A 89 -31.97 17.68 18.88
CA GLN A 89 -31.92 17.52 20.34
C GLN A 89 -31.35 18.81 20.96
N ASP A 90 -31.18 18.79 22.29
CA ASP A 90 -30.66 19.89 23.12
C ASP A 90 -29.60 20.78 22.43
N SER A 91 -29.57 22.06 22.82
CA SER A 91 -28.73 23.12 22.24
C SER A 91 -27.22 22.83 22.12
N ASN A 92 -26.73 21.74 22.73
CA ASN A 92 -25.32 21.37 22.79
C ASN A 92 -25.02 19.96 22.27
N TYR A 93 -26.00 19.25 21.68
CA TYR A 93 -25.84 17.89 21.09
C TYR A 93 -25.20 16.83 22.02
N ASN A 94 -25.24 17.03 23.34
CA ASN A 94 -24.54 16.21 24.33
C ASN A 94 -24.90 14.72 24.23
N GLU A 95 -26.16 14.42 23.98
CA GLU A 95 -26.65 13.05 23.88
C GLU A 95 -26.15 12.35 22.62
N VAL A 96 -26.08 13.07 21.50
CA VAL A 96 -25.54 12.55 20.24
C VAL A 96 -24.03 12.28 20.39
N SER A 97 -23.29 13.17 21.04
CA SER A 97 -21.87 12.96 21.32
C SER A 97 -21.61 11.76 22.22
N ARG A 98 -22.48 11.53 23.22
CA ARG A 98 -22.40 10.35 24.10
C ARG A 98 -22.65 9.04 23.35
N ILE A 99 -23.63 9.03 22.44
CA ILE A 99 -23.95 7.85 21.62
C ILE A 99 -22.81 7.57 20.64
N ALA A 100 -22.26 8.59 20.00
CA ALA A 100 -21.12 8.46 19.08
C ALA A 100 -19.88 7.87 19.79
N ASP A 101 -19.56 8.35 21.00
CA ASP A 101 -18.41 7.86 21.76
C ASP A 101 -18.62 6.41 22.25
N SER A 102 -19.75 6.14 22.90
CA SER A 102 -20.02 4.84 23.53
C SER A 102 -20.33 3.70 22.56
N SER A 103 -21.00 3.98 21.44
CA SER A 103 -21.47 2.96 20.49
C SER A 103 -20.59 2.84 19.25
N LEU A 104 -20.04 3.96 18.78
CA LEU A 104 -19.28 4.03 17.53
C LEU A 104 -17.78 4.26 17.78
N GLY A 105 -17.36 4.58 19.01
CA GLY A 105 -15.98 4.95 19.32
C GLY A 105 -15.54 6.25 18.64
N LEU A 106 -16.49 7.13 18.32
CA LEU A 106 -16.25 8.39 17.61
C LEU A 106 -16.38 9.57 18.57
N THR A 107 -15.29 10.31 18.76
CA THR A 107 -15.33 11.62 19.41
C THR A 107 -15.74 12.67 18.38
N ILE A 108 -16.90 13.30 18.56
CA ILE A 108 -17.44 14.31 17.65
C ILE A 108 -17.49 15.69 18.32
N ALA A 109 -17.20 16.73 17.53
CA ALA A 109 -17.39 18.12 17.89
C ALA A 109 -18.21 18.79 16.79
N ILE A 110 -19.32 19.44 17.15
CA ILE A 110 -20.23 20.09 16.22
C ILE A 110 -19.94 21.60 16.25
N GLU A 111 -19.50 22.12 15.11
CA GLU A 111 -19.17 23.54 14.94
C GLU A 111 -20.20 24.20 14.03
N GLU A 112 -20.93 25.19 14.53
CA GLU A 112 -21.85 25.98 13.72
C GLU A 112 -21.04 26.89 12.79
N ASN A 113 -21.21 26.74 11.48
CA ASN A 113 -20.51 27.48 10.42
C ASN A 113 -19.02 27.11 10.19
N GLY A 114 -18.61 25.90 10.60
CA GLY A 114 -17.31 25.35 10.20
C GLY A 114 -17.20 25.17 8.68
N GLN A 115 -16.10 25.62 8.07
CA GLN A 115 -15.83 25.35 6.66
C GLN A 115 -15.08 24.02 6.52
N LEU A 116 -15.58 23.14 5.65
CA LEU A 116 -14.88 21.91 5.31
C LEU A 116 -13.59 22.25 4.56
N PRO A 117 -12.45 21.61 4.90
CA PRO A 117 -11.24 21.77 4.10
C PRO A 117 -11.52 21.33 2.65
N PRO A 118 -10.88 21.97 1.65
CA PRO A 118 -11.12 21.63 0.26
C PRO A 118 -10.82 20.14 0.03
N PRO A 119 -11.65 19.43 -0.77
CA PRO A 119 -11.46 18.01 -1.02
C PRO A 119 -10.06 17.76 -1.60
N ARG A 120 -9.26 16.95 -0.91
CA ARG A 120 -7.92 16.57 -1.36
C ARG A 120 -8.05 15.78 -2.66
N GLN A 121 -7.21 16.09 -3.65
CA GLN A 121 -7.20 15.36 -4.93
C GLN A 121 -6.97 13.87 -4.65
N ARG A 122 -7.90 13.02 -5.12
CA ARG A 122 -7.79 11.57 -4.98
C ARG A 122 -6.53 11.12 -5.73
N PRO A 123 -5.60 10.38 -5.10
CA PRO A 123 -4.38 9.96 -5.75
C PRO A 123 -4.70 9.07 -6.96
N PHE A 124 -4.19 9.47 -8.13
CA PHE A 124 -4.37 8.85 -9.45
C PHE A 124 -3.79 7.43 -9.60
N PHE A 125 -3.41 6.76 -8.51
CA PHE A 125 -2.89 5.38 -8.55
C PHE A 125 -4.05 4.37 -8.62
N ALA A 126 -4.90 4.53 -9.62
CA ALA A 126 -5.74 3.47 -10.14
C ALA A 126 -4.86 2.61 -11.05
N ILE A 127 -4.12 1.65 -10.48
CA ILE A 127 -3.54 0.53 -11.24
C ILE A 127 -4.60 -0.13 -12.15
N LEU A 128 -5.88 0.03 -11.78
CA LEU A 128 -7.07 -0.33 -12.53
C LEU A 128 -7.23 0.39 -13.88
N ASP A 129 -6.82 1.66 -14.02
CA ASP A 129 -7.02 2.43 -15.26
C ASP A 129 -6.14 1.90 -16.41
N ASN A 130 -4.92 1.43 -16.11
CA ASN A 130 -4.07 0.78 -17.11
C ASN A 130 -4.64 -0.58 -17.56
N ILE A 131 -5.22 -1.35 -16.63
CA ILE A 131 -5.82 -2.67 -16.95
C ILE A 131 -7.11 -2.50 -17.76
N LEU A 132 -7.91 -1.46 -17.46
CA LEU A 132 -9.13 -1.15 -18.20
C LEU A 132 -8.84 -0.61 -19.61
N ALA A 133 -7.79 0.21 -19.78
CA ALA A 133 -7.38 0.72 -21.08
C ALA A 133 -6.88 -0.40 -22.01
N GLU A 134 -6.20 -1.42 -21.48
CA GLU A 134 -5.68 -2.56 -22.25
C GLU A 134 -6.78 -3.58 -22.62
N GLN A 135 -7.89 -3.63 -21.89
CA GLN A 135 -9.05 -4.49 -22.24
C GLN A 135 -10.06 -3.82 -23.17
N LEU A 136 -9.92 -2.52 -23.43
CA LEU A 136 -10.77 -1.78 -24.37
C LEU A 136 -10.16 -1.64 -25.78
N SER A 137 -9.00 -2.24 -26.04
CA SER A 137 -8.38 -2.33 -27.38
C SER A 137 -8.56 -3.69 -28.03
#